data_AF-A0A6A6ACT0-F1
#
_entry.id   AF-A0A6A6ACT0-F1
#
_cell.length_a   1.000
_cell.length_b   1.000
_cell.length_c   1.000
_cell.angle_alpha   90.00
_cell.angle_beta   90.00
_cell.angle_gamma   90.00
#
_symmetry.space_group_name_H-M   'P 1'
#
loop_
_entity.id
_entity.type
_entity.pdbx_description
1 polymer ?
#
loop_
_entity_poly.entity_id
_entity_poly.type
_entity_poly.pdbx_seq_one_letter_code
_entity_poly.pdbx_strand_id
1 'polypeptide(L)'
;MPSHCYTAEVPLSVFDEDDLIDDSYGITPMAGLGKPLSLRNRFLRRLSKMIGADVTMQEDEPDVRLDIYLTWKPNQLEQSPAVDKELREYLSGLKDAWAIIAMHQCGLRYDRAREDLWDTVLIYVYCHIDYTIIRLQQCFSLNQPILDDFITTMFGVHENTGSERDCELGDQLIAIQEMVQGYDSSVKQLNTLIQFASRMTRTLSHLQNRLKYLLGKPVFAKEIFQLICAVGFPERAYSTFVRAAKASTVFTETNFHIRLRQTSPTQPLPQQTISTAMLLPRPPLQGKSQATRQALATPLPLLIQTDYADYETSLGAARPFLQKEDRVIGFVRLPAAKRDTVQLIRSVLPGKLVPISSSAFYIFGFVTCDTEDQERHLAGFYAWFLEQARHRRSTFQSLTTAVETNTLADLLNIKNLASFNDYFPRLETFLSAVPTPTVWRLKQFIQDETTDEPPPCLKRDYGFYFCTQREDVAKLKTIYTAILDRVAPLELHAAAINGQLLAFAIQELGVVDPNMRRFLQNDFGVLRIGFDDMEGLERHRKPLFKKVQREV
;
A
#
# COMPACT_ATOMS: atom_id res chain seq x y z
N MET A 1 28.49 -7.05 -24.16
CA MET A 1 28.05 -5.78 -23.56
C MET A 1 29.30 -4.99 -23.19
N PRO A 2 29.54 -3.79 -23.76
CA PRO A 2 30.76 -3.04 -23.46
C PRO A 2 30.79 -2.68 -21.98
N SER A 3 31.86 -3.09 -21.30
CA SER A 3 32.04 -3.00 -19.85
C SER A 3 32.51 -1.61 -19.43
N HIS A 4 31.67 -0.59 -19.61
CA HIS A 4 31.95 0.76 -19.14
C HIS A 4 30.76 1.26 -18.33
N CYS A 5 30.68 0.85 -17.06
CA CYS A 5 29.66 1.38 -16.17
C CYS A 5 30.29 1.89 -14.87
N TYR A 6 29.99 3.16 -14.60
CA TYR A 6 30.19 3.92 -13.37
C TYR A 6 30.43 3.04 -12.12
N THR A 7 31.69 2.90 -11.71
CA THR A 7 32.06 2.43 -10.35
C THR A 7 32.24 3.57 -9.37
N ALA A 8 32.02 4.82 -9.80
CA ALA A 8 31.92 5.93 -8.85
C ALA A 8 30.70 5.64 -7.96
N GLU A 9 30.97 5.25 -6.71
CA GLU A 9 29.97 5.11 -5.68
C GLU A 9 29.12 6.39 -5.69
N VAL A 10 27.92 6.31 -6.28
CA VAL A 10 26.96 7.38 -6.15
C VAL A 10 26.75 7.50 -4.65
N PRO A 11 27.05 8.66 -4.04
CA PRO A 11 26.83 8.82 -2.62
C PRO A 11 25.38 8.40 -2.38
N LEU A 12 25.17 7.43 -1.49
CA LEU A 12 23.86 7.07 -0.99
C LEU A 12 23.34 8.28 -0.22
N SER A 13 22.95 9.32 -0.96
CA SER A 13 22.41 10.55 -0.45
C SER A 13 21.19 10.16 0.38
N VAL A 14 21.04 10.84 1.51
CA VAL A 14 19.82 10.74 2.30
C VAL A 14 18.68 11.08 1.33
N PHE A 15 17.77 10.13 1.12
CA PHE A 15 16.58 10.38 0.32
C PHE A 15 15.78 11.49 1.02
N ASP A 16 15.51 12.58 0.30
CA ASP A 16 14.63 13.61 0.81
C ASP A 16 13.20 13.05 0.89
N GLU A 17 12.38 13.52 1.83
CA GLU A 17 10.97 13.10 1.94
C GLU A 17 10.20 13.30 0.61
N ASP A 18 10.63 14.28 -0.19
CA ASP A 18 10.10 14.57 -1.53
C ASP A 18 10.34 13.42 -2.55
N ASP A 19 11.35 12.58 -2.34
CA ASP A 19 11.69 11.46 -3.22
C ASP A 19 10.72 10.27 -3.08
N LEU A 20 9.98 10.19 -1.96
CA LEU A 20 9.02 9.11 -1.69
C LEU A 20 7.61 9.43 -2.16
N ILE A 21 7.40 10.62 -2.71
CA ILE A 21 6.11 11.07 -3.21
C ILE A 21 5.70 10.29 -4.45
N ASP A 22 4.47 9.79 -4.43
CA ASP A 22 3.88 9.09 -5.55
C ASP A 22 3.20 10.07 -6.53
N ASP A 23 3.73 10.15 -7.75
CA ASP A 23 3.15 10.93 -8.84
C ASP A 23 2.28 10.09 -9.79
N SER A 24 2.10 8.79 -9.55
CA SER A 24 1.35 7.88 -10.43
C SER A 24 -0.16 8.08 -10.39
N TYR A 25 -0.73 8.57 -9.28
CA TYR A 25 -2.18 8.74 -9.10
C TYR A 25 -2.73 10.10 -9.54
N GLY A 26 -1.90 11.00 -10.09
CA GLY A 26 -2.35 12.32 -10.55
C GLY A 26 -2.80 13.30 -9.45
N ILE A 27 -2.81 12.87 -8.18
CA ILE A 27 -3.15 13.71 -7.02
C ILE A 27 -1.96 14.61 -6.67
N THR A 28 -2.18 15.92 -6.51
CA THR A 28 -1.10 16.85 -6.12
C THR A 28 -0.75 16.62 -4.66
N PRO A 29 0.47 16.18 -4.35
CA PRO A 29 0.89 15.88 -2.99
C PRO A 29 1.10 17.18 -2.20
N MET A 30 0.66 17.18 -0.95
CA MET A 30 0.73 18.32 -0.04
C MET A 30 1.86 18.10 0.97
N ALA A 31 2.72 19.11 1.17
CA ALA A 31 3.66 19.12 2.29
C ALA A 31 2.94 19.59 3.56
N GLY A 32 2.76 18.70 4.53
CA GLY A 32 2.01 18.99 5.74
C GLY A 32 0.58 19.45 5.44
N LEU A 33 0.13 20.53 6.07
CA LEU A 33 -1.25 21.03 5.96
C LEU A 33 -1.45 22.19 4.95
N GLY A 34 -0.46 22.62 4.16
CA GLY A 34 -0.62 23.94 3.50
C GLY A 34 0.12 24.30 2.23
N LYS A 35 1.12 23.55 1.74
CA LYS A 35 1.79 23.90 0.48
C LYS A 35 1.80 22.73 -0.50
N PRO A 36 1.21 22.88 -1.71
CA PRO A 36 1.35 21.88 -2.75
C PRO A 36 2.83 21.77 -3.11
N LEU A 37 3.35 20.55 -3.15
CA LEU A 37 4.72 20.34 -3.56
C LEU A 37 4.82 20.56 -5.06
N SER A 38 5.74 21.43 -5.46
CA SER A 38 5.94 21.81 -6.87
C SER A 38 6.34 20.58 -7.69
N LEU A 39 5.49 20.21 -8.65
CA LEU A 39 5.76 19.15 -9.62
C LEU A 39 7.03 19.47 -10.43
N ARG A 40 7.24 20.74 -10.78
CA ARG A 40 8.46 21.24 -11.44
C ARG A 40 9.71 20.95 -10.62
N ASN A 41 9.69 21.24 -9.32
CA ASN A 41 10.86 21.00 -8.46
C ASN A 41 11.16 19.50 -8.33
N ARG A 42 10.13 18.66 -8.18
CA ARG A 42 10.30 17.19 -8.14
C ARG A 42 10.85 16.67 -9.46
N PHE A 43 10.32 17.14 -10.59
CA PHE A 43 10.83 16.82 -11.92
C PHE A 43 12.33 17.10 -12.04
N LEU A 44 12.76 18.32 -11.70
CA LEU A 44 14.18 18.71 -11.79
C LEU A 44 15.09 17.92 -10.86
N ARG A 45 14.65 17.68 -9.61
CA ARG A 45 15.43 16.89 -8.65
C ARG A 45 15.57 15.44 -9.10
N ARG A 46 14.49 14.81 -9.58
CA ARG A 46 14.53 13.42 -10.04
C ARG A 46 15.37 13.27 -11.30
N LEU A 47 15.24 14.20 -12.25
CA LEU A 47 16.09 14.24 -13.45
C LEU A 47 17.57 14.44 -13.09
N SER A 48 17.86 15.37 -12.17
CA SER A 48 19.20 15.64 -11.65
C SER A 48 19.84 14.42 -11.00
N LYS A 49 19.09 13.75 -10.12
CA LYS A 49 19.57 12.56 -9.40
C LYS A 49 19.82 11.38 -10.32
N MET A 50 18.98 11.20 -11.34
CA MET A 50 19.12 10.12 -12.31
C MET A 50 20.31 10.32 -13.25
N ILE A 51 20.56 11.55 -13.69
CA ILE A 51 21.69 11.89 -14.58
C ILE A 51 23.00 12.08 -13.80
N GLY A 52 22.93 12.38 -12.50
CA GLY A 52 24.10 12.74 -11.70
C GLY A 52 24.64 14.14 -11.96
N ALA A 53 23.83 15.03 -12.56
CA ALA A 53 24.20 16.41 -12.90
C ALA A 53 23.23 17.40 -12.23
N ASP A 54 23.66 18.64 -12.01
CA ASP A 54 22.78 19.72 -11.59
C ASP A 54 21.90 20.14 -12.77
N VAL A 55 20.58 20.24 -12.55
CA VAL A 55 19.59 20.51 -13.60
C VAL A 55 18.85 21.78 -13.29
N THR A 56 18.80 22.68 -14.26
CA THR A 56 18.00 23.91 -14.21
C THR A 56 17.13 24.02 -15.45
N MET A 57 16.03 24.74 -15.35
CA MET A 57 15.02 24.80 -16.40
C MET A 57 14.56 26.23 -16.61
N GLN A 58 14.67 26.68 -17.85
CA GLN A 58 14.25 27.99 -18.33
C GLN A 58 13.10 27.78 -19.34
N GLU A 59 12.07 28.59 -19.21
CA GLU A 59 10.95 28.63 -20.15
C GLU A 59 11.12 29.94 -20.95
N ASP A 60 11.25 29.82 -22.27
CA ASP A 60 11.39 30.96 -23.17
C ASP A 60 10.00 31.38 -23.66
N GLU A 61 9.65 32.66 -23.45
CA GLU A 61 8.31 33.22 -23.64
C GLU A 61 7.20 32.46 -22.86
N PRO A 62 5.99 33.01 -22.66
CA PRO A 62 4.93 32.24 -22.03
C PRO A 62 4.51 31.07 -22.94
N ASP A 63 5.01 29.88 -22.60
CA ASP A 63 4.54 28.54 -23.01
C ASP A 63 5.01 27.94 -24.36
N VAL A 64 6.04 28.46 -25.02
CA VAL A 64 6.45 27.91 -26.33
C VAL A 64 7.55 26.84 -26.20
N ARG A 65 8.60 27.11 -25.42
CA ARG A 65 9.82 26.29 -25.45
C ARG A 65 10.42 26.06 -24.07
N LEU A 66 10.90 24.84 -23.85
CA LEU A 66 11.53 24.40 -22.60
C LEU A 66 13.03 24.13 -22.80
N ASP A 67 13.89 24.94 -22.21
CA ASP A 67 15.33 24.73 -22.22
C ASP A 67 15.82 24.20 -20.87
N ILE A 68 16.37 22.98 -20.88
CA ILE A 68 16.91 22.29 -19.70
C ILE A 68 18.44 22.33 -19.76
N TYR A 69 19.07 22.97 -18.78
CA TYR A 69 20.52 23.07 -18.67
C TYR A 69 21.06 22.06 -17.66
N LEU A 70 22.01 21.25 -18.13
CA LEU A 70 22.71 20.23 -17.34
C LEU A 70 24.12 20.75 -17.03
N THR A 71 24.48 20.79 -15.73
CA THR A 71 25.80 21.21 -15.27
C THR A 71 26.43 20.10 -14.43
N TRP A 72 27.59 19.62 -14.83
CA TRP A 72 28.27 18.52 -14.15
C TRP A 72 28.91 18.95 -12.82
N LYS A 73 28.89 18.03 -11.85
CA LYS A 73 29.55 18.24 -10.55
C LYS A 73 31.07 18.01 -10.68
N PRO A 74 31.90 18.89 -10.11
CA PRO A 74 33.36 18.92 -10.35
C PRO A 74 34.13 17.68 -9.86
N ASN A 75 33.51 16.84 -9.02
CA ASN A 75 34.18 15.68 -8.42
C ASN A 75 33.94 14.36 -9.18
N GLN A 76 33.20 14.38 -10.30
CA GLN A 76 33.07 13.18 -11.13
C GLN A 76 34.18 13.16 -12.17
N LEU A 77 35.09 12.18 -12.01
CA LEU A 77 36.27 11.95 -12.83
C LEU A 77 35.98 12.04 -14.34
N GLU A 78 36.98 12.53 -15.07
CA GLU A 78 37.17 12.52 -16.53
C GLU A 78 36.02 11.93 -17.35
N GLN A 79 35.23 12.84 -17.93
CA GLN A 79 34.13 12.50 -18.83
C GLN A 79 34.68 11.75 -20.05
N SER A 80 34.45 10.44 -20.08
CA SER A 80 34.72 9.65 -21.28
C SER A 80 33.73 10.08 -22.37
N PRO A 81 34.17 10.28 -23.63
CA PRO A 81 33.30 10.57 -24.76
C PRO A 81 32.14 9.57 -24.93
N ALA A 82 32.30 8.33 -24.43
CA ALA A 82 31.26 7.31 -24.43
C ALA A 82 30.08 7.66 -23.51
N VAL A 83 30.35 8.20 -22.32
CA VAL A 83 29.34 8.61 -21.33
C VAL A 83 28.50 9.75 -21.89
N ASP A 84 29.14 10.72 -22.56
CA ASP A 84 28.46 11.82 -23.22
C ASP A 84 27.54 11.34 -24.34
N LYS A 85 27.94 10.29 -25.07
CA LYS A 85 27.10 9.70 -26.12
C LYS A 85 25.86 9.02 -25.53
N GLU A 86 26.04 8.16 -24.53
CA GLU A 86 24.93 7.45 -23.86
C GLU A 86 23.94 8.44 -23.22
N LEU A 87 24.45 9.50 -22.57
CA LEU A 87 23.60 10.55 -22.03
C LEU A 87 22.82 11.28 -23.13
N ARG A 88 23.45 11.62 -24.26
CA ARG A 88 22.74 12.30 -25.37
C ARG A 88 21.66 11.43 -25.98
N GLU A 89 21.91 10.13 -26.14
CA GLU A 89 20.91 9.17 -26.61
C GLU A 89 19.74 9.09 -25.62
N TYR A 90 20.04 9.00 -24.32
CA TYR A 90 19.04 9.01 -23.26
C TYR A 90 18.17 10.28 -23.28
N LEU A 91 18.80 11.46 -23.32
CA LEU A 91 18.11 12.76 -23.34
C LEU A 91 17.26 12.93 -24.62
N SER A 92 17.71 12.40 -25.76
CA SER A 92 16.92 12.38 -26.99
C SER A 92 15.66 11.55 -26.82
N GLY A 93 15.77 10.33 -26.29
CA GLY A 93 14.61 9.47 -26.04
C GLY A 93 13.61 10.09 -25.05
N LEU A 94 14.10 10.76 -24.00
CA LEU A 94 13.24 11.52 -23.08
C LEU A 94 12.47 12.63 -23.82
N LYS A 95 13.18 13.44 -24.61
CA LYS A 95 12.60 14.56 -25.39
C LYS A 95 11.48 14.06 -26.30
N ASP A 96 11.74 13.01 -27.07
CA ASP A 96 10.80 12.49 -28.06
C ASP A 96 9.53 11.95 -27.37
N ALA A 97 9.69 11.19 -26.28
CA ALA A 97 8.55 10.65 -25.55
C ALA A 97 7.74 11.74 -24.84
N TRP A 98 8.39 12.71 -24.20
CA TRP A 98 7.70 13.83 -23.53
C TRP A 98 6.89 14.68 -24.49
N ALA A 99 7.41 14.94 -25.69
CA ALA A 99 6.68 15.71 -26.70
C ALA A 99 5.35 15.02 -27.06
N ILE A 100 5.37 13.70 -27.27
CA ILE A 100 4.15 12.92 -27.58
C ILE A 100 3.19 12.88 -26.38
N ILE A 101 3.71 12.70 -25.17
CA ILE A 101 2.92 12.69 -23.92
C ILE A 101 2.25 14.06 -23.67
N ALA A 102 2.94 15.17 -23.97
CA ALA A 102 2.41 16.51 -23.83
C ALA A 102 1.32 16.83 -24.87
N MET A 103 1.48 16.33 -26.11
CA MET A 103 0.48 16.50 -27.18
C MET A 103 -0.77 15.64 -27.00
N HIS A 104 -0.66 14.50 -26.30
CA HIS A 104 -1.74 13.52 -26.18
C HIS A 104 -2.04 13.19 -24.73
N GLN A 105 -3.25 13.45 -24.24
CA GLN A 105 -3.59 13.17 -22.83
C GLN A 105 -3.96 11.70 -22.54
N CYS A 106 -4.33 10.92 -23.57
CA CYS A 106 -4.71 9.51 -23.51
C CYS A 106 -4.69 8.85 -24.90
N GLY A 107 -4.77 7.51 -24.95
CA GLY A 107 -4.92 6.71 -26.18
C GLY A 107 -3.62 6.04 -26.64
N LEU A 108 -3.69 5.27 -27.73
CA LEU A 108 -2.61 4.37 -28.17
C LEU A 108 -1.25 5.06 -28.35
N ARG A 109 -1.21 6.29 -28.89
CA ARG A 109 0.04 7.05 -29.05
C ARG A 109 0.65 7.47 -27.71
N TYR A 110 -0.20 7.90 -26.78
CA TYR A 110 0.21 8.24 -25.42
C TYR A 110 0.73 7.00 -24.68
N ASP A 111 0.04 5.87 -24.79
CA ASP A 111 0.45 4.62 -24.14
C ASP A 111 1.79 4.11 -24.69
N ARG A 112 1.97 4.15 -26.02
CA ARG A 112 3.26 3.80 -26.64
C ARG A 112 4.39 4.74 -26.20
N ALA A 113 4.18 6.05 -26.20
CA ALA A 113 5.21 7.00 -25.75
C ALA A 113 5.57 6.80 -24.27
N ARG A 114 4.61 6.36 -23.43
CA ARG A 114 4.87 5.98 -22.05
C ARG A 114 5.70 4.72 -21.92
N GLU A 115 5.50 3.73 -22.79
CA GLU A 115 6.34 2.54 -22.86
C GLU A 115 7.75 2.90 -23.35
N ASP A 116 7.86 3.68 -24.42
CA ASP A 116 9.15 4.14 -24.98
C ASP A 116 9.96 4.95 -23.96
N LEU A 117 9.28 5.81 -23.18
CA LEU A 117 9.90 6.55 -22.08
C LEU A 117 10.43 5.60 -20.99
N TRP A 118 9.67 4.55 -20.66
CA TRP A 118 10.07 3.60 -19.64
C TRP A 118 11.28 2.77 -20.09
N ASP A 119 11.28 2.30 -21.32
CA ASP A 119 12.41 1.57 -21.92
C ASP A 119 13.67 2.45 -21.95
N THR A 120 13.53 3.72 -22.33
CA THR A 120 14.61 4.71 -22.31
C THR A 120 15.20 4.88 -20.91
N VAL A 121 14.34 4.98 -19.88
CA VAL A 121 14.77 5.04 -18.47
C VAL A 121 15.49 3.75 -18.07
N LEU A 122 14.90 2.58 -18.35
CA LEU A 122 15.47 1.29 -17.96
C LEU A 122 16.84 1.04 -18.57
N ILE A 123 17.02 1.33 -19.87
CA ILE A 123 18.30 1.17 -20.56
C ILE A 123 19.38 2.03 -19.90
N TYR A 124 19.07 3.30 -19.61
CA TYR A 124 20.04 4.22 -19.02
C TYR A 124 20.41 3.85 -17.58
N VAL A 125 19.43 3.44 -16.75
CA VAL A 125 19.69 3.13 -15.34
C VAL A 125 20.15 1.69 -15.09
N TYR A 126 20.14 0.83 -16.11
CA TYR A 126 20.34 -0.63 -15.98
C TYR A 126 21.57 -0.98 -15.13
N CYS A 127 22.76 -0.52 -15.52
CA CYS A 127 24.00 -0.83 -14.81
C CYS A 127 23.99 -0.38 -13.34
N HIS A 128 23.44 0.80 -13.07
CA HIS A 128 23.43 1.37 -11.73
C HIS A 128 22.49 0.57 -10.81
N ILE A 129 21.31 0.21 -11.32
CA ILE A 129 20.33 -0.58 -10.57
C ILE A 129 20.81 -2.02 -10.39
N ASP A 130 21.42 -2.62 -11.42
CA ASP A 130 22.04 -3.94 -11.34
C ASP A 130 23.07 -4.00 -10.20
N TYR A 131 24.00 -3.04 -10.17
CA TYR A 131 24.97 -2.90 -9.08
C TYR A 131 24.29 -2.70 -7.71
N THR A 132 23.22 -1.90 -7.65
CA THR A 132 22.46 -1.67 -6.42
C THR A 132 21.78 -2.94 -5.92
N ILE A 133 21.24 -3.76 -6.82
CA ILE A 133 20.64 -5.06 -6.50
C ILE A 133 21.72 -6.02 -5.97
N ILE A 134 22.90 -6.07 -6.60
CA ILE A 134 24.03 -6.87 -6.10
C ILE A 134 24.44 -6.43 -4.69
N ARG A 135 24.48 -5.12 -4.42
CA ARG A 135 24.72 -4.61 -3.06
C ARG A 135 23.61 -4.99 -2.09
N LEU A 136 22.36 -5.02 -2.53
CA LEU A 136 21.23 -5.47 -1.71
C LEU A 136 21.32 -6.97 -1.40
N GLN A 137 21.74 -7.80 -2.37
CA GLN A 137 22.06 -9.22 -2.14
C GLN A 137 23.13 -9.36 -1.05
N GLN A 138 24.25 -8.64 -1.19
CA GLN A 138 25.34 -8.66 -0.22
C GLN A 138 24.89 -8.18 1.16
N CYS A 139 24.07 -7.13 1.23
CA CYS A 139 23.52 -6.62 2.49
C CYS A 139 22.67 -7.68 3.21
N PHE A 140 21.82 -8.41 2.47
CA PHE A 140 21.07 -9.54 3.03
C PHE A 140 22.00 -10.67 3.48
N SER A 141 22.95 -11.11 2.65
CA SER A 141 23.87 -12.20 2.99
C SER A 141 24.74 -11.90 4.21
N LEU A 142 25.26 -10.67 4.34
CA LEU A 142 26.08 -10.26 5.49
C LEU A 142 25.30 -10.18 6.81
N ASN A 143 23.97 -10.06 6.72
CA ASN A 143 23.09 -9.97 7.88
C ASN A 143 22.11 -11.15 7.95
N GLN A 144 22.43 -12.27 7.28
CA GLN A 144 21.58 -13.47 7.23
C GLN A 144 21.13 -13.95 8.62
N PRO A 145 21.99 -14.02 9.67
CA PRO A 145 21.53 -14.46 10.99
C PRO A 145 20.43 -13.58 11.60
N ILE A 146 20.44 -12.28 11.28
CA ILE A 146 19.42 -11.33 11.76
C ILE A 146 18.12 -11.53 10.98
N LEU A 147 18.22 -11.83 9.68
CA LEU A 147 17.06 -12.14 8.85
C LEU A 147 16.42 -13.47 9.27
N ASP A 148 17.22 -14.49 9.57
CA ASP A 148 16.70 -15.81 9.98
C ASP A 148 15.96 -15.71 11.31
N ASP A 149 16.50 -14.95 12.28
CA ASP A 149 15.84 -14.66 13.57
C ASP A 149 14.54 -13.86 13.37
N PHE A 150 14.61 -12.83 12.50
CA PHE A 150 13.45 -12.06 12.10
C PHE A 150 12.36 -12.94 11.47
N ILE A 151 12.71 -13.77 10.48
CA ILE A 151 11.79 -14.68 9.78
C ILE A 151 11.16 -15.66 10.77
N THR A 152 11.97 -16.27 11.64
CA THR A 152 11.49 -17.19 12.68
C THR A 152 10.45 -16.52 13.60
N THR A 153 10.70 -15.25 13.96
CA THR A 153 9.76 -14.43 14.72
C THR A 153 8.47 -14.16 13.95
N MET A 154 8.58 -13.84 12.65
CA MET A 154 7.41 -13.54 11.81
C MET A 154 6.49 -14.75 11.60
N PHE A 155 7.02 -15.97 11.58
CA PHE A 155 6.24 -17.21 11.44
C PHE A 155 5.65 -17.73 12.77
N GLY A 156 5.71 -16.95 13.85
CA GLY A 156 4.98 -17.25 15.09
C GLY A 156 5.54 -18.44 15.87
N VAL A 157 6.82 -18.78 15.69
CA VAL A 157 7.53 -19.72 16.58
C VAL A 157 7.59 -19.18 18.02
N HIS A 158 7.41 -17.87 18.18
CA HIS A 158 7.25 -17.21 19.47
C HIS A 158 5.80 -16.75 19.68
N GLU A 159 5.28 -16.93 20.91
CA GLU A 159 3.87 -16.66 21.30
C GLU A 159 3.40 -15.20 21.09
N ASN A 160 4.30 -14.28 20.74
CA ASN A 160 3.99 -12.90 20.36
C ASN A 160 3.96 -12.75 18.84
N THR A 161 2.79 -12.98 18.24
CA THR A 161 2.54 -12.57 16.86
C THR A 161 2.64 -11.04 16.77
N GLY A 162 3.54 -10.54 15.91
CA GLY A 162 3.72 -9.11 15.68
C GLY A 162 2.42 -8.41 15.26
N SER A 163 2.40 -7.08 15.24
CA SER A 163 1.20 -6.38 14.76
C SER A 163 0.91 -6.74 13.30
N GLU A 164 -0.34 -6.72 12.85
CA GLU A 164 -0.71 -6.99 11.45
C GLU A 164 0.12 -6.16 10.45
N ARG A 165 0.47 -4.93 10.82
CA ARG A 165 1.39 -4.09 10.03
C ARG A 165 2.77 -4.73 9.97
N ASP A 166 3.32 -5.16 11.09
CA ASP A 166 4.64 -5.80 11.13
C ASP A 166 4.66 -7.10 10.31
N CYS A 167 3.58 -7.87 10.32
CA CYS A 167 3.34 -8.98 9.39
C CYS A 167 3.44 -8.54 7.93
N GLU A 168 2.71 -7.49 7.54
CA GLU A 168 2.78 -6.93 6.19
C GLU A 168 4.22 -6.53 5.80
N LEU A 169 4.97 -5.85 6.67
CA LEU A 169 6.35 -5.47 6.36
C LEU A 169 7.26 -6.69 6.28
N GLY A 170 7.08 -7.69 7.16
CA GLY A 170 7.82 -8.95 7.09
C GLY A 170 7.59 -9.67 5.77
N ASP A 171 6.35 -9.80 5.33
CA ASP A 171 6.02 -10.43 4.05
C ASP A 171 6.66 -9.70 2.87
N GLN A 172 6.68 -8.36 2.88
CA GLN A 172 7.31 -7.58 1.81
C GLN A 172 8.84 -7.69 1.86
N LEU A 173 9.44 -7.78 3.06
CA LEU A 173 10.88 -7.92 3.23
C LEU A 173 11.37 -9.31 2.78
N ILE A 174 10.61 -10.36 3.10
CA ILE A 174 10.88 -11.73 2.62
C ILE A 174 10.75 -11.78 1.10
N ALA A 175 9.66 -11.22 0.55
CA ALA A 175 9.46 -11.22 -0.90
C ALA A 175 10.57 -10.47 -1.66
N ILE A 176 11.01 -9.30 -1.18
CA ILE A 176 12.13 -8.60 -1.85
C ILE A 176 13.45 -9.36 -1.69
N GLN A 177 13.70 -10.02 -0.54
CA GLN A 177 14.86 -10.88 -0.35
C GLN A 177 14.87 -12.02 -1.37
N GLU A 178 13.76 -12.75 -1.53
CA GLU A 178 13.63 -13.84 -2.49
C GLU A 178 13.85 -13.35 -3.94
N MET A 179 13.23 -12.24 -4.32
CA MET A 179 13.41 -11.66 -5.66
C MET A 179 14.86 -11.22 -5.91
N VAL A 180 15.50 -10.65 -4.90
CA VAL A 180 16.89 -10.20 -4.97
C VAL A 180 17.84 -11.41 -5.04
N GLN A 181 17.58 -12.48 -4.29
CA GLN A 181 18.38 -13.72 -4.36
C GLN A 181 18.20 -14.47 -5.70
N GLY A 182 16.99 -14.44 -6.27
CA GLY A 182 16.69 -15.01 -7.57
C GLY A 182 17.10 -14.14 -8.77
N TYR A 183 17.72 -12.98 -8.52
CA TYR A 183 18.09 -12.01 -9.55
C TYR A 183 19.19 -12.55 -10.48
N ASP A 184 18.86 -12.68 -11.76
CA ASP A 184 19.70 -13.27 -12.82
C ASP A 184 20.35 -12.24 -13.75
N SER A 185 20.31 -10.96 -13.39
CA SER A 185 20.75 -9.86 -14.25
C SER A 185 19.95 -9.74 -15.56
N SER A 186 18.72 -10.24 -15.62
CA SER A 186 17.83 -9.96 -16.75
C SER A 186 17.08 -8.64 -16.56
N VAL A 187 16.89 -7.90 -17.66
CA VAL A 187 16.09 -6.66 -17.68
C VAL A 187 14.67 -6.89 -17.14
N LYS A 188 14.09 -8.06 -17.40
CA LYS A 188 12.75 -8.43 -16.92
C LYS A 188 12.68 -8.50 -15.40
N GLN A 189 13.64 -9.19 -14.76
CA GLN A 189 13.68 -9.28 -13.30
C GLN A 189 14.05 -7.94 -12.68
N LEU A 190 14.98 -7.20 -13.28
CA LEU A 190 15.34 -5.83 -12.87
C LEU A 190 14.10 -4.92 -12.86
N ASN A 191 13.30 -4.91 -13.93
CA ASN A 191 12.06 -4.16 -14.01
C ASN A 191 11.06 -4.58 -12.90
N THR A 192 10.92 -5.88 -12.66
CA THR A 192 10.03 -6.41 -11.62
C THR A 192 10.48 -5.96 -10.22
N LEU A 193 11.80 -5.99 -9.94
CA LEU A 193 12.40 -5.51 -8.70
C LEU A 193 12.22 -4.00 -8.51
N ILE A 194 12.42 -3.19 -9.56
CA ILE A 194 12.20 -1.74 -9.52
C ILE A 194 10.75 -1.44 -9.14
N GLN A 195 9.78 -2.09 -9.80
CA GLN A 195 8.36 -1.89 -9.52
C GLN A 195 7.99 -2.34 -8.10
N PHE A 196 8.50 -3.50 -7.67
CA PHE A 196 8.28 -4.01 -6.32
C PHE A 196 8.83 -3.06 -5.26
N ALA A 197 10.08 -2.64 -5.40
CA ALA A 197 10.74 -1.74 -4.46
C ALA A 197 10.05 -0.35 -4.42
N SER A 198 9.66 0.19 -5.58
CA SER A 198 8.87 1.43 -5.62
C SER A 198 7.55 1.27 -4.86
N ARG A 199 6.78 0.20 -5.15
CA ARG A 199 5.52 -0.07 -4.44
C ARG A 199 5.74 -0.19 -2.94
N MET A 200 6.74 -0.95 -2.52
CA MET A 200 7.08 -1.13 -1.11
C MET A 200 7.34 0.21 -0.39
N THR A 201 8.05 1.13 -1.03
CA THR A 201 8.28 2.47 -0.46
C THR A 201 7.02 3.35 -0.38
N ARG A 202 5.99 3.06 -1.17
CA ARG A 202 4.74 3.82 -1.23
C ARG A 202 3.67 3.27 -0.30
N THR A 203 3.52 1.95 -0.24
CA THR A 203 2.46 1.30 0.53
C THR A 203 2.79 1.21 2.01
N LEU A 204 4.08 1.08 2.36
CA LEU A 204 4.51 0.90 3.74
C LEU A 204 4.83 2.24 4.40
N SER A 205 3.87 2.78 5.15
CA SER A 205 4.07 3.99 5.94
C SER A 205 5.22 3.83 6.93
N HIS A 206 6.08 4.85 7.07
CA HIS A 206 7.22 4.87 8.00
C HIS A 206 8.20 3.69 7.84
N LEU A 207 8.39 3.21 6.60
CA LEU A 207 9.21 2.04 6.27
C LEU A 207 10.56 1.99 7.01
N GLN A 208 11.33 3.09 6.99
CA GLN A 208 12.65 3.14 7.64
C GLN A 208 12.58 2.87 9.15
N ASN A 209 11.63 3.52 9.86
CA ASN A 209 11.48 3.37 11.30
C ASN A 209 11.03 1.96 11.67
N ARG A 210 10.15 1.38 10.84
CA ARG A 210 9.64 0.03 11.04
C ARG A 210 10.72 -1.02 10.78
N LEU A 211 11.50 -0.87 9.72
CA LEU A 211 12.69 -1.71 9.47
C LEU A 211 13.68 -1.62 10.64
N LYS A 212 13.92 -0.41 11.17
CA LYS A 212 14.81 -0.20 12.32
C LYS A 212 14.32 -0.94 13.56
N TYR A 213 13.01 -0.91 13.82
CA TYR A 213 12.41 -1.60 14.95
C TYR A 213 12.45 -3.12 14.77
N LEU A 214 11.98 -3.62 13.63
CA LEU A 214 11.85 -5.06 13.38
C LEU A 214 13.18 -5.79 13.24
N LEU A 215 14.18 -5.17 12.63
CA LEU A 215 15.48 -5.83 12.41
C LEU A 215 16.42 -5.72 13.61
N GLY A 216 16.07 -4.93 14.64
CA GLY A 216 16.90 -4.73 15.85
C GLY A 216 18.29 -4.07 15.63
N LYS A 217 18.73 -3.91 14.37
CA LYS A 217 20.05 -3.37 14.00
C LYS A 217 19.91 -2.13 13.12
N PRO A 218 20.04 -0.91 13.70
CA PRO A 218 19.77 0.34 12.99
C PRO A 218 20.60 0.57 11.72
N VAL A 219 21.86 0.11 11.72
CA VAL A 219 22.76 0.26 10.56
C VAL A 219 22.26 -0.57 9.38
N PHE A 220 21.92 -1.84 9.62
CA PHE A 220 21.39 -2.76 8.62
C PHE A 220 20.05 -2.27 8.07
N ALA A 221 19.14 -1.88 8.96
CA ALA A 221 17.85 -1.33 8.57
C ALA A 221 17.97 -0.06 7.70
N LYS A 222 18.90 0.85 8.05
CA LYS A 222 19.17 2.06 7.26
C LYS A 222 19.72 1.71 5.88
N GLU A 223 20.66 0.77 5.81
CA GLU A 223 21.28 0.35 4.55
C GLU A 223 20.27 -0.32 3.62
N ILE A 224 19.49 -1.30 4.11
CA ILE A 224 18.40 -1.92 3.36
C ILE A 224 17.43 -0.85 2.86
N PHE A 225 16.98 0.05 3.74
CA PHE A 225 16.03 1.09 3.36
C PHE A 225 16.57 1.94 2.20
N GLN A 226 17.84 2.36 2.27
CA GLN A 226 18.48 3.14 1.21
C GLN A 226 18.58 2.37 -0.10
N LEU A 227 18.96 1.09 -0.05
CA LEU A 227 19.06 0.24 -1.24
C LEU A 227 17.69 -0.01 -1.87
N ILE A 228 16.64 -0.29 -1.08
CA ILE A 228 15.26 -0.42 -1.57
C ILE A 228 14.79 0.88 -2.22
N CYS A 229 15.06 2.03 -1.58
CA CYS A 229 14.71 3.32 -2.16
C CYS A 229 15.45 3.59 -3.47
N ALA A 230 16.73 3.18 -3.58
CA ALA A 230 17.53 3.31 -4.79
C ALA A 230 16.99 2.40 -5.92
N VAL A 231 16.68 1.14 -5.62
CA VAL A 231 16.07 0.21 -6.60
C VAL A 231 14.73 0.73 -7.09
N GLY A 232 13.88 1.26 -6.21
CA GLY A 232 12.56 1.80 -6.60
C GLY A 232 12.58 3.19 -7.25
N PHE A 233 13.71 3.90 -7.24
CA PHE A 233 13.80 5.28 -7.70
C PHE A 233 13.44 5.51 -9.18
N PRO A 234 13.86 4.66 -10.14
CA PRO A 234 13.56 4.87 -11.55
C PRO A 234 12.06 4.94 -11.87
N GLU A 235 11.24 4.08 -11.24
CA GLU A 235 9.78 4.11 -11.44
C GLU A 235 9.15 5.41 -10.92
N ARG A 236 9.66 5.93 -9.79
CA ARG A 236 9.17 7.19 -9.22
C ARG A 236 9.57 8.36 -10.12
N ALA A 237 10.80 8.38 -10.63
CA ALA A 237 11.27 9.35 -11.60
C ALA A 237 10.42 9.33 -12.88
N TYR A 238 10.22 8.14 -13.46
CA TYR A 238 9.35 7.91 -14.61
C TYR A 238 7.93 8.48 -14.39
N SER A 239 7.30 8.14 -13.27
CA SER A 239 5.94 8.62 -12.96
C SER A 239 5.87 10.15 -12.89
N THR A 240 6.88 10.80 -12.31
CA THR A 240 6.98 12.27 -12.31
C THR A 240 7.16 12.84 -13.70
N PHE A 241 7.97 12.21 -14.56
CA PHE A 241 8.18 12.69 -15.93
C PHE A 241 6.91 12.62 -16.76
N VAL A 242 6.20 11.47 -16.72
CA VAL A 242 4.91 11.32 -17.40
C VAL A 242 3.93 12.38 -16.91
N ARG A 243 3.84 12.58 -15.58
CA ARG A 243 2.92 13.56 -15.01
C ARG A 243 3.29 15.00 -15.38
N ALA A 244 4.57 15.35 -15.35
CA ALA A 244 5.05 16.69 -15.70
C ALA A 244 4.78 17.01 -17.18
N ALA A 245 5.12 16.08 -18.08
CA ALA A 245 4.85 16.22 -19.51
C ALA A 245 3.35 16.30 -19.81
N LYS A 246 2.52 15.49 -19.13
CA LYS A 246 1.06 15.55 -19.28
C LYS A 246 0.46 16.86 -18.75
N ALA A 247 1.04 17.44 -17.71
CA ALA A 247 0.52 18.63 -17.04
C ALA A 247 0.88 19.95 -17.74
N SER A 248 1.86 19.96 -18.66
CA SER A 248 2.31 21.17 -19.33
C SER A 248 2.68 20.92 -20.79
N THR A 249 2.12 21.74 -21.69
CA THR A 249 2.39 21.67 -23.12
C THR A 249 3.80 22.12 -23.48
N VAL A 250 4.52 22.84 -22.61
CA VAL A 250 5.90 23.31 -22.87
C VAL A 250 6.88 22.17 -23.17
N PHE A 251 6.54 20.94 -22.75
CA PHE A 251 7.32 19.74 -23.04
C PHE A 251 7.30 19.33 -24.53
N THR A 252 6.42 19.89 -25.37
CA THR A 252 6.41 19.65 -26.82
C THR A 252 7.70 20.09 -27.50
N GLU A 253 8.33 21.16 -27.00
CA GLU A 253 9.56 21.71 -27.55
C GLU A 253 10.67 21.76 -26.48
N THR A 254 11.09 20.58 -26.01
CA THR A 254 12.18 20.46 -25.03
C THR A 254 13.55 20.47 -25.71
N ASN A 255 14.50 21.23 -25.17
CA ASN A 255 15.89 21.25 -25.61
C ASN A 255 16.85 21.09 -24.43
N PHE A 256 17.84 20.21 -24.60
CA PHE A 256 18.86 19.95 -23.58
C PHE A 256 20.18 20.63 -23.92
N HIS A 257 20.74 21.33 -22.94
CA HIS A 257 22.01 22.03 -23.05
C HIS A 257 22.98 21.47 -22.02
N ILE A 258 23.99 20.73 -22.47
CA ILE A 258 25.05 20.21 -21.61
C ILE A 258 26.13 21.27 -21.49
N ARG A 259 26.26 21.89 -20.32
CA ARG A 259 27.31 22.88 -20.03
C ARG A 259 28.46 22.18 -19.31
N LEU A 260 29.63 22.17 -19.94
CA LEU A 260 30.86 21.96 -19.18
C LEU A 260 31.06 23.20 -18.31
N ARG A 261 31.20 22.98 -17.00
CA ARG A 261 31.52 24.06 -16.07
C ARG A 261 32.90 24.58 -16.45
N GLN A 262 32.92 25.68 -17.22
CA GLN A 262 34.16 26.39 -17.47
C GLN A 262 34.66 26.86 -16.11
N THR A 263 35.80 26.34 -15.67
CA THR A 263 36.55 26.89 -14.54
C THR A 263 36.93 28.30 -14.94
N SER A 264 36.05 29.26 -14.69
CA SER A 264 36.39 30.66 -14.86
C SER A 264 37.64 30.90 -14.02
N PRO A 265 38.73 31.47 -14.58
CA PRO A 265 39.92 31.77 -13.80
C PRO A 265 39.48 32.68 -12.66
N THR A 266 39.72 32.20 -11.45
CA THR A 266 39.38 32.83 -10.18
C THR A 266 39.67 34.34 -10.26
N GLN A 267 38.63 35.16 -10.35
CA GLN A 267 38.78 36.58 -10.06
C GLN A 267 39.24 36.68 -8.60
N PRO A 268 40.33 37.41 -8.30
CA PRO A 268 40.83 37.53 -6.94
C PRO A 268 39.74 38.17 -6.07
N LEU A 269 39.31 37.45 -5.03
CA LEU A 269 38.39 37.97 -4.02
C LEU A 269 39.01 39.22 -3.34
N PRO A 270 38.20 40.25 -3.03
CA PRO A 270 38.67 41.38 -2.26
C PRO A 270 39.05 40.92 -0.85
N GLN A 271 40.27 41.29 -0.43
CA GLN A 271 40.83 41.02 0.88
C GLN A 271 39.89 41.57 1.98
N GLN A 272 39.17 40.67 2.67
CA GLN A 272 38.59 40.99 3.96
C GLN A 272 39.62 40.67 5.05
N THR A 273 40.11 41.73 5.69
CA THR A 273 40.87 41.69 6.94
C THR A 273 40.06 40.99 8.02
N ILE A 274 40.48 39.78 8.41
CA ILE A 274 39.99 39.10 9.61
C ILE A 274 41.05 39.27 10.69
N SER A 275 40.60 39.87 11.80
CA SER A 275 41.33 40.09 13.03
C SER A 275 41.54 38.79 13.80
N THR A 276 42.73 38.68 14.36
CA THR A 276 43.32 37.62 15.19
C THR A 276 42.47 37.24 16.42
N ALA A 277 42.30 35.94 16.67
CA ALA A 277 42.03 35.39 18.01
C ALA A 277 42.54 33.94 18.09
N MET A 278 42.96 33.56 19.30
CA MET A 278 44.06 32.65 19.59
C MET A 278 43.74 31.14 19.50
N LEU A 279 44.79 30.40 19.14
CA LEU A 279 44.94 28.94 19.20
C LEU A 279 45.05 28.43 20.64
N LEU A 280 44.41 27.29 20.92
CA LEU A 280 44.75 26.38 22.02
C LEU A 280 44.94 24.95 21.44
N PRO A 281 45.96 24.19 21.86
CA PRO A 281 46.25 22.88 21.29
C PRO A 281 45.56 21.74 22.05
N ARG A 282 45.10 20.71 21.31
CA ARG A 282 44.54 19.47 21.84
C ARG A 282 45.57 18.33 21.69
N PRO A 283 45.72 17.42 22.67
CA PRO A 283 46.80 16.43 22.71
C PRO A 283 46.47 15.13 21.94
N PRO A 284 47.47 14.27 21.68
CA PRO A 284 47.30 13.05 20.88
C PRO A 284 46.84 11.86 21.74
N LEU A 285 45.98 11.02 21.18
CA LEU A 285 45.62 9.71 21.75
C LEU A 285 46.30 8.60 20.96
N GLN A 286 47.15 7.85 21.68
CA GLN A 286 47.74 6.60 21.27
C GLN A 286 46.84 5.42 21.65
N GLY A 287 46.67 4.47 20.72
CA GLY A 287 47.13 3.10 20.95
C GLY A 287 46.11 1.98 21.25
N LYS A 288 46.35 0.85 20.56
CA LYS A 288 46.09 -0.57 20.90
C LYS A 288 44.65 -1.06 20.69
N SER A 289 44.34 -2.32 20.34
CA SER A 289 45.02 -3.51 19.79
C SER A 289 43.90 -4.50 19.45
N GLN A 290 43.87 -5.09 18.24
CA GLN A 290 43.99 -6.54 17.98
C GLN A 290 43.39 -7.50 19.04
N ALA A 291 42.33 -8.20 18.66
CA ALA A 291 41.97 -9.50 19.23
C ALA A 291 41.37 -10.42 18.15
N THR A 292 42.11 -11.49 17.89
CA THR A 292 41.85 -12.64 17.02
C THR A 292 40.90 -13.65 17.68
N ARG A 293 39.88 -14.15 16.97
CA ARG A 293 39.26 -15.48 17.19
C ARG A 293 38.69 -15.98 15.85
N GLN A 294 39.40 -16.86 15.14
CA GLN A 294 39.27 -18.33 15.17
C GLN A 294 37.85 -18.83 14.82
N ALA A 295 37.72 -19.22 13.55
CA ALA A 295 36.61 -19.96 12.98
C ALA A 295 36.61 -21.41 13.47
N LEU A 296 35.46 -21.89 13.93
CA LEU A 296 35.14 -23.32 13.96
C LEU A 296 34.10 -23.59 12.86
N ALA A 297 34.50 -24.42 11.89
CA ALA A 297 33.62 -24.97 10.89
C ALA A 297 32.58 -25.88 11.54
N THR A 298 31.30 -25.58 11.31
CA THR A 298 30.18 -26.46 11.65
C THR A 298 29.52 -26.86 10.32
N PRO A 299 29.13 -28.12 10.09
CA PRO A 299 28.66 -28.57 8.78
C PRO A 299 27.28 -27.97 8.46
N LEU A 300 27.09 -27.53 7.23
CA LEU A 300 25.80 -27.11 6.66
C LEU A 300 24.73 -28.20 6.87
N PRO A 301 23.54 -27.85 7.37
CA PRO A 301 22.34 -28.63 7.11
C PRO A 301 21.90 -28.42 5.65
N LEU A 302 21.62 -29.52 4.99
CA LEU A 302 21.06 -29.60 3.65
C LEU A 302 19.82 -28.72 3.48
N LEU A 303 19.81 -28.00 2.36
CA LEU A 303 18.66 -27.46 1.61
C LEU A 303 17.29 -27.92 2.14
N ILE A 304 16.57 -27.01 2.81
CA ILE A 304 15.13 -27.13 2.96
C ILE A 304 14.52 -26.71 1.62
N GLN A 305 14.05 -27.70 0.85
CA GLN A 305 13.03 -27.48 -0.16
C GLN A 305 11.74 -27.12 0.58
N THR A 306 11.47 -25.84 0.79
CA THR A 306 10.14 -25.41 1.28
C THR A 306 9.16 -25.34 0.12
N ASP A 307 8.07 -26.06 0.32
CA ASP A 307 6.98 -26.37 -0.58
C ASP A 307 6.31 -25.17 -1.26
N TYR A 308 6.26 -25.19 -2.59
CA TYR A 308 5.28 -24.48 -3.42
C TYR A 308 3.82 -24.95 -3.20
N ALA A 309 3.60 -25.96 -2.36
CA ALA A 309 2.30 -26.60 -2.17
C ALA A 309 1.30 -25.73 -1.37
N ASP A 310 1.75 -24.88 -0.45
CA ASP A 310 0.83 -24.19 0.47
C ASP A 310 0.13 -22.96 -0.15
N TYR A 311 0.77 -22.33 -1.14
CA TYR A 311 0.16 -21.27 -1.95
C TYR A 311 -0.93 -21.79 -2.90
N GLU A 312 -0.84 -23.05 -3.37
CA GLU A 312 -1.90 -23.65 -4.19
C GLU A 312 -3.18 -23.89 -3.37
N THR A 313 -3.05 -24.19 -2.08
CA THR A 313 -4.17 -24.42 -1.16
C THR A 313 -4.96 -23.15 -0.88
N SER A 314 -4.31 -21.99 -0.83
CA SER A 314 -4.95 -20.73 -0.42
C SER A 314 -5.97 -20.21 -1.44
N LEU A 315 -5.79 -20.38 -2.76
CA LEU A 315 -6.83 -19.93 -3.71
C LEU A 315 -7.93 -20.98 -3.96
N GLY A 316 -7.62 -22.26 -3.73
CA GLY A 316 -8.57 -23.37 -3.75
C GLY A 316 -9.61 -23.31 -4.90
N ALA A 317 -10.89 -23.41 -4.52
CA ALA A 317 -12.03 -23.42 -5.44
C ALA A 317 -12.19 -22.14 -6.29
N ALA A 318 -11.57 -21.02 -5.91
CA ALA A 318 -11.68 -19.76 -6.63
C ALA A 318 -10.67 -19.62 -7.79
N ARG A 319 -9.62 -20.46 -7.83
CA ARG A 319 -8.57 -20.39 -8.86
C ARG A 319 -9.10 -20.42 -10.31
N PRO A 320 -10.11 -21.22 -10.68
CA PRO A 320 -10.67 -21.22 -12.05
C PRO A 320 -11.33 -19.90 -12.45
N PHE A 321 -11.80 -19.12 -11.48
CA PHE A 321 -12.50 -17.85 -11.68
C PHE A 321 -11.54 -16.67 -11.88
N LEU A 322 -10.32 -16.78 -11.33
CA LEU A 322 -9.30 -15.73 -11.41
C LEU A 322 -8.55 -15.72 -12.74
N GLN A 323 -8.17 -14.50 -13.17
CA GLN A 323 -7.23 -14.28 -14.26
C GLN A 323 -5.82 -14.76 -13.88
N LYS A 324 -4.92 -14.93 -14.86
CA LYS A 324 -3.58 -15.50 -14.58
C LYS A 324 -2.77 -14.57 -13.67
N GLU A 325 -2.94 -13.28 -13.85
CA GLU A 325 -2.27 -12.20 -13.15
C GLU A 325 -2.73 -12.18 -11.67
N ASP A 326 -4.05 -12.29 -11.45
CA ASP A 326 -4.65 -12.31 -10.12
C ASP A 326 -4.26 -13.55 -9.30
N ARG A 327 -3.88 -14.66 -9.95
CA ARG A 327 -3.43 -15.90 -9.27
C ARG A 327 -2.06 -15.74 -8.61
N VAL A 328 -1.22 -14.85 -9.13
CA VAL A 328 0.17 -14.65 -8.67
C VAL A 328 0.24 -13.59 -7.56
N ILE A 329 -0.71 -12.65 -7.55
CA ILE A 329 -0.69 -11.50 -6.64
C ILE A 329 -0.98 -11.91 -5.18
N GLY A 330 -1.63 -13.06 -4.96
CA GLY A 330 -1.99 -13.56 -3.62
C GLY A 330 -3.28 -12.94 -3.09
N PHE A 331 -4.05 -13.70 -2.30
CA PHE A 331 -5.41 -13.35 -1.86
C PHE A 331 -5.49 -11.99 -1.14
N VAL A 332 -4.56 -11.72 -0.22
CA VAL A 332 -4.55 -10.49 0.61
C VAL A 332 -4.38 -9.22 -0.24
N ARG A 333 -3.66 -9.32 -1.37
CA ARG A 333 -3.28 -8.20 -2.23
C ARG A 333 -4.29 -7.90 -3.35
N LEU A 334 -5.38 -8.67 -3.44
CA LEU A 334 -6.45 -8.37 -4.38
C LEU A 334 -7.21 -7.09 -3.96
N PRO A 335 -7.73 -6.30 -4.93
CA PRO A 335 -8.69 -5.23 -4.65
C PRO A 335 -9.84 -5.72 -3.76
N ALA A 336 -10.38 -4.85 -2.91
CA ALA A 336 -11.35 -5.23 -1.87
C ALA A 336 -12.53 -6.06 -2.43
N ALA A 337 -13.23 -5.55 -3.44
CA ALA A 337 -14.35 -6.26 -4.06
C ALA A 337 -13.97 -7.63 -4.66
N LYS A 338 -12.79 -7.73 -5.30
CA LYS A 338 -12.26 -9.00 -5.80
C LYS A 338 -11.97 -9.96 -4.67
N ARG A 339 -11.34 -9.49 -3.60
CA ARG A 339 -11.01 -10.29 -2.42
C ARG A 339 -12.27 -10.81 -1.74
N ASP A 340 -13.29 -9.97 -1.58
CA ASP A 340 -14.59 -10.35 -1.01
C ASP A 340 -15.31 -11.37 -1.89
N THR A 341 -15.28 -11.17 -3.21
CA THR A 341 -15.83 -12.14 -4.18
C THR A 341 -15.08 -13.48 -4.14
N VAL A 342 -13.75 -13.46 -4.04
CA VAL A 342 -12.95 -14.68 -3.86
C VAL A 342 -13.29 -15.36 -2.54
N GLN A 343 -13.45 -14.61 -1.46
CA GLN A 343 -13.83 -15.15 -0.15
C GLN A 343 -15.19 -15.86 -0.20
N LEU A 344 -16.19 -15.24 -0.85
CA LEU A 344 -17.47 -15.88 -1.10
C LEU A 344 -17.27 -17.22 -1.83
N ILE A 345 -16.60 -17.21 -2.98
CA ILE A 345 -16.40 -18.41 -3.82
C ILE A 345 -15.68 -19.52 -3.06
N ARG A 346 -14.66 -19.16 -2.27
CA ARG A 346 -13.89 -20.11 -1.45
C ARG A 346 -14.73 -20.78 -0.37
N SER A 347 -15.76 -20.10 0.14
CA SER A 347 -16.68 -20.66 1.12
C SER A 347 -17.79 -21.47 0.44
N VAL A 348 -18.50 -20.89 -0.52
CA VAL A 348 -19.76 -21.47 -1.01
C VAL A 348 -19.56 -22.66 -1.93
N LEU A 349 -18.54 -22.68 -2.80
CA LEU A 349 -18.34 -23.81 -3.72
C LEU A 349 -17.99 -25.11 -3.02
N PRO A 350 -17.18 -25.13 -1.95
CA PRO A 350 -17.01 -26.32 -1.12
C PRO A 350 -18.20 -26.66 -0.21
N GLY A 351 -19.32 -25.91 -0.27
CA GLY A 351 -20.46 -26.09 0.62
C GLY A 351 -20.23 -25.62 2.05
N LYS A 352 -19.26 -24.72 2.28
CA LYS A 352 -18.99 -24.13 3.61
C LYS A 352 -19.72 -22.80 3.77
N LEU A 353 -19.99 -22.43 5.02
CA LEU A 353 -20.51 -21.11 5.36
C LEU A 353 -19.45 -20.02 5.16
N VAL A 354 -19.93 -18.81 4.88
CA VAL A 354 -19.08 -17.62 4.82
C VAL A 354 -18.73 -17.21 6.25
N PRO A 355 -17.45 -16.98 6.60
CA PRO A 355 -17.08 -16.59 7.96
C PRO A 355 -17.74 -15.26 8.35
N ILE A 356 -18.38 -15.21 9.52
CA ILE A 356 -19.08 -14.03 10.05
C ILE A 356 -18.15 -12.82 10.14
N SER A 357 -16.90 -13.04 10.53
CA SER A 357 -15.86 -11.99 10.63
C SER A 357 -15.41 -11.43 9.28
N SER A 358 -15.80 -12.05 8.16
CA SER A 358 -15.40 -11.58 6.82
C SER A 358 -16.30 -10.46 6.30
N SER A 359 -15.72 -9.53 5.54
CA SER A 359 -16.46 -8.52 4.78
C SER A 359 -17.45 -9.13 3.79
N ALA A 360 -17.13 -10.29 3.22
CA ALA A 360 -18.00 -11.02 2.31
C ALA A 360 -19.34 -11.40 2.95
N PHE A 361 -19.36 -11.75 4.24
CA PHE A 361 -20.61 -12.06 4.96
C PHE A 361 -21.59 -10.88 4.93
N TYR A 362 -21.06 -9.67 5.12
CA TYR A 362 -21.84 -8.44 5.06
C TYR A 362 -22.23 -8.08 3.62
N ILE A 363 -21.26 -8.00 2.71
CA ILE A 363 -21.43 -7.51 1.34
C ILE A 363 -22.44 -8.36 0.55
N PHE A 364 -22.38 -9.69 0.71
CA PHE A 364 -23.28 -10.61 0.02
C PHE A 364 -24.59 -10.86 0.79
N GLY A 365 -24.81 -10.13 1.88
CA GLY A 365 -26.09 -10.04 2.58
C GLY A 365 -26.44 -11.24 3.46
N PHE A 366 -25.47 -12.08 3.83
CA PHE A 366 -25.67 -13.15 4.81
C PHE A 366 -26.14 -12.63 6.16
N VAL A 367 -25.81 -11.39 6.49
CA VAL A 367 -26.30 -10.69 7.68
C VAL A 367 -27.83 -10.53 7.74
N THR A 368 -28.52 -10.69 6.61
CA THR A 368 -29.99 -10.66 6.57
C THR A 368 -30.64 -11.97 7.01
N CYS A 369 -29.87 -13.07 7.06
CA CYS A 369 -30.34 -14.38 7.52
C CYS A 369 -30.52 -14.39 9.05
N ASP A 370 -31.62 -14.95 9.52
CA ASP A 370 -31.94 -15.06 10.95
C ASP A 370 -31.53 -16.41 11.55
N THR A 371 -31.29 -17.41 10.69
CA THR A 371 -30.84 -18.75 11.11
C THR A 371 -29.69 -19.26 10.24
N GLU A 372 -28.88 -20.17 10.80
CA GLU A 372 -27.81 -20.85 10.06
C GLU A 372 -28.38 -21.61 8.84
N ASP A 373 -29.60 -22.14 8.93
CA ASP A 373 -30.23 -22.79 7.79
C ASP A 373 -30.49 -21.79 6.65
N GLN A 374 -30.99 -20.59 6.94
CA GLN A 374 -31.12 -19.55 5.92
C GLN A 374 -29.75 -19.19 5.32
N GLU A 375 -28.70 -19.08 6.14
CA GLU A 375 -27.34 -18.84 5.65
C GLU A 375 -26.85 -19.96 4.71
N ARG A 376 -27.11 -21.23 5.05
CA ARG A 376 -26.79 -22.39 4.20
C ARG A 376 -27.55 -22.35 2.88
N HIS A 377 -28.83 -21.99 2.91
CA HIS A 377 -29.62 -21.84 1.68
C HIS A 377 -29.09 -20.71 0.81
N LEU A 378 -28.72 -19.57 1.40
CA LEU A 378 -28.12 -18.44 0.67
C LEU A 378 -26.74 -18.81 0.09
N ALA A 379 -25.91 -19.52 0.86
CA ALA A 379 -24.62 -20.04 0.39
C ALA A 379 -24.80 -21.02 -0.77
N GLY A 380 -25.73 -21.97 -0.63
CA GLY A 380 -26.07 -22.94 -1.68
C GLY A 380 -26.59 -22.26 -2.95
N PHE A 381 -27.34 -21.17 -2.80
CA PHE A 381 -27.75 -20.35 -3.93
C PHE A 381 -26.57 -19.69 -4.64
N TYR A 382 -25.67 -19.01 -3.92
CA TYR A 382 -24.48 -18.43 -4.52
C TYR A 382 -23.61 -19.50 -5.19
N ALA A 383 -23.47 -20.68 -4.58
CA ALA A 383 -22.76 -21.81 -5.17
C ALA A 383 -23.41 -22.27 -6.49
N TRP A 384 -24.73 -22.50 -6.48
CA TRP A 384 -25.49 -22.84 -7.67
C TRP A 384 -25.33 -21.79 -8.79
N PHE A 385 -25.42 -20.51 -8.45
CA PHE A 385 -25.20 -19.40 -9.38
C PHE A 385 -23.82 -19.46 -10.03
N LEU A 386 -22.78 -19.73 -9.23
CA LEU A 386 -21.40 -19.85 -9.69
C LEU A 386 -21.14 -21.13 -10.50
N GLU A 387 -21.84 -22.22 -10.21
CA GLU A 387 -21.72 -23.51 -10.92
C GLU A 387 -22.41 -23.48 -12.29
N GLN A 388 -23.57 -22.82 -12.40
CA GLN A 388 -24.30 -22.67 -13.65
C GLN A 388 -23.63 -21.70 -14.64
N ALA A 389 -22.58 -21.00 -14.21
CA ALA A 389 -21.81 -20.08 -15.03
C ALA A 389 -21.10 -20.79 -16.20
N ARG A 390 -21.63 -20.66 -17.42
CA ARG A 390 -20.97 -21.09 -18.67
C ARG A 390 -19.55 -20.53 -18.81
N HIS A 391 -19.36 -19.29 -18.35
CA HIS A 391 -18.07 -18.59 -18.34
C HIS A 391 -17.72 -18.14 -16.93
N ARG A 392 -17.00 -18.99 -16.19
CA ARG A 392 -16.58 -18.74 -14.79
C ARG A 392 -15.91 -17.38 -14.60
N ARG A 393 -14.96 -17.01 -15.46
CA ARG A 393 -14.26 -15.72 -15.37
C ARG A 393 -15.16 -14.51 -15.61
N SER A 394 -16.05 -14.59 -16.61
CA SER A 394 -17.00 -13.51 -16.88
C SER A 394 -17.99 -13.36 -15.73
N THR A 395 -18.43 -14.46 -15.12
CA THR A 395 -19.34 -14.41 -13.96
C THR A 395 -18.64 -13.84 -12.74
N PHE A 396 -17.39 -14.23 -12.49
CA PHE A 396 -16.55 -13.63 -11.44
C PHE A 396 -16.42 -12.12 -11.63
N GLN A 397 -16.14 -11.69 -12.86
CA GLN A 397 -16.01 -10.28 -13.18
C GLN A 397 -17.34 -9.54 -13.00
N SER A 398 -18.45 -10.07 -13.49
CA SER A 398 -19.78 -9.49 -13.27
C SER A 398 -20.12 -9.36 -11.79
N LEU A 399 -19.83 -10.39 -10.99
CA LEU A 399 -20.09 -10.39 -9.56
C LEU A 399 -19.21 -9.36 -8.83
N THR A 400 -17.92 -9.32 -9.16
CA THR A 400 -16.98 -8.32 -8.63
C THR A 400 -17.43 -6.91 -8.99
N THR A 401 -17.75 -6.66 -10.27
CA THR A 401 -18.21 -5.35 -10.73
C THR A 401 -19.51 -4.95 -10.04
N ALA A 402 -20.45 -5.87 -9.86
CA ALA A 402 -21.70 -5.58 -9.15
C ALA A 402 -21.48 -5.20 -7.68
N VAL A 403 -20.47 -5.79 -7.02
CA VAL A 403 -20.03 -5.35 -5.69
C VAL A 403 -19.40 -3.95 -5.75
N GLU A 404 -18.55 -3.67 -6.73
CA GLU A 404 -17.90 -2.36 -6.90
C GLU A 404 -18.91 -1.24 -7.20
N THR A 405 -19.97 -1.54 -7.94
CA THR A 405 -20.98 -0.56 -8.40
C THR A 405 -22.26 -0.57 -7.55
N ASN A 406 -22.34 -1.38 -6.49
CA ASN A 406 -23.55 -1.58 -5.68
C ASN A 406 -24.79 -1.99 -6.51
N THR A 407 -24.61 -2.82 -7.54
CA THR A 407 -25.69 -3.34 -8.40
C THR A 407 -25.86 -4.85 -8.23
N LEU A 408 -25.55 -5.37 -7.04
CA LEU A 408 -25.62 -6.80 -6.75
C LEU A 408 -27.07 -7.31 -6.78
N ALA A 409 -28.02 -6.52 -6.26
CA ALA A 409 -29.45 -6.81 -6.38
C ALA A 409 -29.88 -6.96 -7.85
N ASP A 410 -29.47 -6.04 -8.72
CA ASP A 410 -29.80 -6.09 -10.15
C ASP A 410 -29.22 -7.32 -10.85
N LEU A 411 -27.94 -7.63 -10.57
CA LEU A 411 -27.26 -8.80 -11.14
C LEU A 411 -28.00 -10.10 -10.79
N LEU A 412 -28.46 -10.19 -9.54
CA LEU A 412 -29.25 -11.30 -9.03
C LEU A 412 -30.65 -11.32 -9.71
N ASN A 413 -31.35 -10.19 -9.75
CA ASN A 413 -32.69 -10.09 -10.35
C ASN A 413 -32.75 -10.47 -11.84
N ILE A 414 -31.75 -10.05 -12.65
CA ILE A 414 -31.64 -10.37 -14.09
C ILE A 414 -31.62 -11.90 -14.35
N LYS A 415 -31.23 -12.69 -13.36
CA LYS A 415 -31.07 -14.14 -13.48
C LYS A 415 -32.29 -14.92 -12.98
N ASN A 416 -33.48 -14.29 -13.01
CA ASN A 416 -34.79 -14.84 -12.64
C ASN A 416 -34.90 -15.22 -11.16
N LEU A 417 -34.61 -14.26 -10.28
CA LEU A 417 -34.70 -14.41 -8.82
C LEU A 417 -36.08 -14.08 -8.22
N ALA A 418 -37.18 -14.14 -8.98
CA ALA A 418 -38.50 -13.83 -8.45
C ALA A 418 -38.92 -14.74 -7.26
N SER A 419 -38.45 -16.00 -7.23
CA SER A 419 -38.69 -16.93 -6.11
C SER A 419 -37.78 -16.69 -4.89
N PHE A 420 -36.91 -15.67 -4.94
CA PHE A 420 -35.91 -15.41 -3.91
C PHE A 420 -36.46 -14.58 -2.75
N ASN A 421 -37.40 -13.69 -3.04
CA ASN A 421 -38.06 -12.84 -2.04
C ASN A 421 -38.90 -13.65 -1.05
N ASP A 422 -39.38 -14.83 -1.45
CA ASP A 422 -40.12 -15.74 -0.58
C ASP A 422 -39.22 -16.34 0.52
N TYR A 423 -37.95 -16.63 0.21
CA TYR A 423 -37.00 -17.22 1.16
C TYR A 423 -36.17 -16.18 1.91
N PHE A 424 -35.89 -15.03 1.28
CA PHE A 424 -35.02 -13.99 1.84
C PHE A 424 -35.66 -12.60 1.70
N PRO A 425 -36.77 -12.33 2.42
CA PRO A 425 -37.58 -11.13 2.21
C PRO A 425 -36.83 -9.82 2.48
N ARG A 426 -35.72 -9.87 3.23
CA ARG A 426 -34.91 -8.70 3.59
C ARG A 426 -33.67 -8.51 2.69
N LEU A 427 -33.29 -9.52 1.89
CA LEU A 427 -32.04 -9.47 1.14
C LEU A 427 -32.08 -8.41 0.02
N GLU A 428 -33.15 -8.38 -0.78
CA GLU A 428 -33.26 -7.42 -1.88
C GLU A 428 -33.21 -5.98 -1.36
N THR A 429 -33.93 -5.70 -0.27
CA THR A 429 -33.93 -4.38 0.36
C THR A 429 -32.54 -4.01 0.88
N PHE A 430 -31.83 -4.97 1.48
CA PHE A 430 -30.45 -4.76 1.95
C PHE A 430 -29.48 -4.46 0.80
N LEU A 431 -29.49 -5.29 -0.25
CA LEU A 431 -28.58 -5.17 -1.39
C LEU A 431 -28.86 -3.93 -2.26
N SER A 432 -30.08 -3.39 -2.22
CA SER A 432 -30.47 -2.19 -2.95
C SER A 432 -30.28 -0.90 -2.15
N ALA A 433 -30.04 -0.98 -0.83
CA ALA A 433 -29.93 0.18 0.04
C ALA A 433 -28.53 0.80 -0.01
N VAL A 434 -28.42 1.99 -0.61
CA VAL A 434 -27.20 2.80 -0.62
C VAL A 434 -27.52 4.21 -0.08
N PRO A 435 -26.96 4.62 1.07
CA PRO A 435 -26.12 3.86 1.99
C PRO A 435 -26.91 2.82 2.81
N THR A 436 -26.22 1.76 3.24
CA THR A 436 -26.85 0.63 3.95
C THR A 436 -27.07 0.97 5.45
N PRO A 437 -28.20 0.57 6.07
CA PRO A 437 -28.42 0.80 7.50
C PRO A 437 -27.36 0.13 8.39
N THR A 438 -26.83 0.86 9.38
CA THR A 438 -25.77 0.37 10.28
C THR A 438 -26.23 -0.74 11.23
N VAL A 439 -27.55 -0.96 11.38
CA VAL A 439 -28.06 -2.09 12.18
C VAL A 439 -27.63 -3.43 11.62
N TRP A 440 -27.42 -3.54 10.31
CA TRP A 440 -26.88 -4.74 9.71
C TRP A 440 -25.44 -4.97 10.16
N ARG A 441 -24.66 -3.89 10.27
CA ARG A 441 -23.30 -3.96 10.79
C ARG A 441 -23.29 -4.32 12.28
N LEU A 442 -24.28 -3.86 13.03
CA LEU A 442 -24.50 -4.24 14.42
C LEU A 442 -24.79 -5.75 14.52
N LYS A 443 -25.72 -6.26 13.71
CA LYS A 443 -26.08 -7.68 13.68
C LYS A 443 -24.86 -8.58 13.40
N GLN A 444 -24.03 -8.21 12.41
CA GLN A 444 -22.76 -8.92 12.16
C GLN A 444 -21.83 -8.89 13.39
N PHE A 445 -21.65 -7.71 14.00
CA PHE A 445 -20.72 -7.53 15.12
C PHE A 445 -21.14 -8.28 16.39
N ILE A 446 -22.44 -8.37 16.68
CA ILE A 446 -22.92 -9.15 17.83
C ILE A 446 -22.82 -10.66 17.61
N GLN A 447 -22.92 -11.12 16.36
CA GLN A 447 -22.76 -12.53 15.99
C GLN A 447 -21.28 -12.96 15.98
N ASP A 448 -20.36 -12.02 15.75
CA ASP A 448 -18.93 -12.28 15.78
C ASP A 448 -18.39 -12.25 17.23
N GLU A 449 -18.21 -13.43 17.81
CA GLU A 449 -17.62 -13.61 19.14
C GLU A 449 -16.10 -13.34 19.19
N THR A 450 -15.43 -13.29 18.04
CA THR A 450 -13.96 -13.20 17.97
C THR A 450 -13.43 -11.78 18.11
N THR A 451 -14.30 -10.78 17.95
CA THR A 451 -13.93 -9.36 17.94
C THR A 451 -14.62 -8.57 19.03
N ASP A 452 -13.82 -7.90 19.86
CA ASP A 452 -14.29 -6.91 20.84
C ASP A 452 -14.18 -5.47 20.31
N GLU A 453 -13.65 -5.27 19.09
CA GLU A 453 -13.45 -3.94 18.52
C GLU A 453 -14.59 -3.61 17.52
N PRO A 454 -15.58 -2.81 17.94
CA PRO A 454 -16.69 -2.40 17.08
C PRO A 454 -16.21 -1.52 15.91
N PRO A 455 -16.83 -1.67 14.72
CA PRO A 455 -16.65 -0.74 13.63
C PRO A 455 -16.97 0.72 14.03
N PRO A 456 -16.31 1.72 13.42
CA PRO A 456 -16.51 3.13 13.79
C PRO A 456 -17.96 3.61 13.70
N CYS A 457 -18.75 3.10 12.74
CA CYS A 457 -20.17 3.42 12.63
C CYS A 457 -20.99 2.93 13.83
N LEU A 458 -20.63 1.79 14.44
CA LEU A 458 -21.31 1.30 15.64
C LEU A 458 -20.96 2.10 16.90
N LYS A 459 -19.75 2.64 16.97
CA LYS A 459 -19.35 3.56 18.03
C LYS A 459 -20.21 4.83 18.00
N ARG A 460 -20.46 5.38 16.80
CA ARG A 460 -21.31 6.54 16.56
C ARG A 460 -22.78 6.24 16.86
N ASP A 461 -23.31 5.16 16.30
CA ASP A 461 -24.76 4.95 16.19
C ASP A 461 -25.38 4.18 17.35
N TYR A 462 -24.61 3.30 18.00
CA TYR A 462 -25.11 2.34 18.99
C TYR A 462 -24.38 2.44 20.34
N GLY A 463 -23.63 3.52 20.57
CA GLY A 463 -23.10 3.87 21.89
C GLY A 463 -21.87 3.06 22.33
N PHE A 464 -21.30 2.24 21.44
CA PHE A 464 -20.03 1.56 21.72
C PHE A 464 -18.86 2.52 21.98
N TYR A 465 -18.98 3.80 21.57
CA TYR A 465 -17.99 4.83 21.89
C TYR A 465 -17.81 5.03 23.41
N PHE A 466 -18.86 4.77 24.20
CA PHE A 466 -18.82 4.93 25.64
C PHE A 466 -18.25 3.71 26.38
N CYS A 467 -18.03 2.59 25.70
CA CYS A 467 -17.42 1.40 26.28
C CYS A 467 -15.94 1.67 26.58
N THR A 468 -15.53 1.52 27.84
CA THR A 468 -14.13 1.74 28.24
C THR A 468 -13.36 0.44 28.42
N GLN A 469 -14.09 -0.65 28.64
CA GLN A 469 -13.56 -1.99 28.89
C GLN A 469 -14.21 -3.01 27.93
N ARG A 470 -13.56 -4.16 27.73
CA ARG A 470 -14.10 -5.23 26.86
C ARG A 470 -15.38 -5.81 27.43
N GLU A 471 -15.49 -5.85 28.74
CA GLU A 471 -16.66 -6.25 29.49
C GLU A 471 -17.86 -5.33 29.20
N ASP A 472 -17.62 -4.02 28.97
CA ASP A 472 -18.69 -3.08 28.57
C ASP A 472 -19.21 -3.44 27.17
N VAL A 473 -18.31 -3.77 26.24
CA VAL A 473 -18.67 -4.19 24.87
C VAL A 473 -19.46 -5.48 24.90
N ALA A 474 -18.99 -6.49 25.64
CA ALA A 474 -19.68 -7.77 25.77
C ALA A 474 -21.11 -7.61 26.33
N LYS A 475 -21.28 -6.81 27.38
CA LYS A 475 -22.62 -6.52 27.95
C LYS A 475 -23.51 -5.77 26.95
N LEU A 476 -22.96 -4.82 26.20
CA LEU A 476 -23.71 -4.07 25.21
C LEU A 476 -24.13 -4.96 24.02
N LYS A 477 -23.26 -5.88 23.59
CA LYS A 477 -23.62 -6.94 22.63
C LYS A 477 -24.80 -7.76 23.15
N THR A 478 -24.75 -8.22 24.41
CA THR A 478 -25.86 -8.99 25.02
C THR A 478 -27.19 -8.24 25.01
N ILE A 479 -27.18 -6.93 25.31
CA ILE A 479 -28.40 -6.09 25.25
C ILE A 479 -28.94 -6.04 23.82
N TYR A 480 -28.09 -5.76 22.82
CA TYR A 480 -28.55 -5.66 21.44
C TYR A 480 -28.99 -7.01 20.87
N THR A 481 -28.36 -8.12 21.26
CA THR A 481 -28.84 -9.48 20.93
C THR A 481 -30.25 -9.68 21.48
N ALA A 482 -30.48 -9.40 22.77
CA ALA A 482 -31.80 -9.58 23.39
C ALA A 482 -32.90 -8.70 22.77
N ILE A 483 -32.53 -7.51 22.25
CA ILE A 483 -33.45 -6.65 21.49
C ILE A 483 -33.76 -7.28 20.12
N LEU A 484 -32.74 -7.66 19.36
CA LEU A 484 -32.91 -8.22 18.01
C LEU A 484 -33.57 -9.60 17.99
N ASP A 485 -33.61 -10.31 19.12
CA ASP A 485 -34.43 -11.51 19.29
C ASP A 485 -35.94 -11.22 19.34
N ARG A 486 -36.34 -9.98 19.61
CA ARG A 486 -37.75 -9.56 19.79
C ARG A 486 -38.27 -8.66 18.67
N VAL A 487 -37.40 -7.83 18.11
CA VAL A 487 -37.78 -6.81 17.12
C VAL A 487 -37.03 -6.96 15.80
N ALA A 488 -37.62 -6.45 14.72
CA ALA A 488 -36.94 -6.40 13.44
C ALA A 488 -35.74 -5.43 13.48
N PRO A 489 -34.61 -5.73 12.79
CA PRO A 489 -33.44 -4.85 12.77
C PRO A 489 -33.76 -3.40 12.36
N LEU A 490 -34.66 -3.20 11.40
CA LEU A 490 -35.00 -1.85 10.93
C LEU A 490 -35.76 -1.01 11.97
N GLU A 491 -36.42 -1.61 12.95
CA GLU A 491 -37.05 -0.90 14.06
C GLU A 491 -36.00 -0.38 15.04
N LEU A 492 -34.99 -1.19 15.36
CA LEU A 492 -33.85 -0.75 16.16
C LEU A 492 -33.05 0.35 15.44
N HIS A 493 -32.89 0.24 14.11
CA HIS A 493 -32.31 1.31 13.30
C HIS A 493 -33.13 2.62 13.42
N ALA A 494 -34.45 2.54 13.35
CA ALA A 494 -35.34 3.70 13.53
C ALA A 494 -35.18 4.32 14.94
N ALA A 495 -35.01 3.52 15.98
CA ALA A 495 -34.71 4.03 17.31
C ALA A 495 -33.33 4.71 17.38
N ALA A 496 -32.32 4.18 16.69
CA ALA A 496 -30.99 4.76 16.63
C ALA A 496 -31.01 6.14 15.96
N ILE A 497 -31.60 6.27 14.77
CA ILE A 497 -31.66 7.55 14.04
C ILE A 497 -32.43 8.64 14.79
N ASN A 498 -33.37 8.25 15.66
CA ASN A 498 -34.19 9.16 16.47
C ASN A 498 -33.60 9.46 17.85
N GLY A 499 -32.42 8.91 18.19
CA GLY A 499 -31.80 9.11 19.51
C GLY A 499 -32.59 8.47 20.66
N GLN A 500 -33.37 7.43 20.37
CA GLN A 500 -34.32 6.79 21.28
C GLN A 500 -33.87 5.40 21.78
N LEU A 501 -32.59 5.04 21.61
CA LEU A 501 -32.06 3.72 21.97
C LEU A 501 -32.41 3.28 23.40
N LEU A 502 -32.24 4.16 24.39
CA LEU A 502 -32.56 3.83 25.78
C LEU A 502 -34.06 3.59 25.99
N ALA A 503 -34.92 4.46 25.45
CA ALA A 503 -36.36 4.33 25.59
C ALA A 503 -36.85 3.05 24.91
N PHE A 504 -36.32 2.77 23.71
CA PHE A 504 -36.60 1.56 22.94
C PHE A 504 -36.14 0.30 23.68
N ALA A 505 -34.94 0.30 24.25
CA ALA A 505 -34.45 -0.83 25.05
C ALA A 505 -35.31 -1.08 26.31
N ILE A 506 -35.77 -0.03 26.99
CA ILE A 506 -36.68 -0.16 28.13
C ILE A 506 -38.04 -0.72 27.70
N GLN A 507 -38.57 -0.26 26.57
CA GLN A 507 -39.82 -0.76 26.01
C GLN A 507 -39.73 -2.26 25.71
N GLU A 508 -38.66 -2.69 25.04
CA GLU A 508 -38.54 -4.07 24.55
C GLU A 508 -38.03 -5.05 25.63
N LEU A 509 -37.20 -4.61 26.58
CA LEU A 509 -36.62 -5.47 27.63
C LEU A 509 -37.27 -5.29 29.01
N GLY A 510 -38.09 -4.25 29.21
CA GLY A 510 -38.74 -3.92 30.48
C GLY A 510 -37.83 -3.22 31.49
N VAL A 511 -36.70 -3.85 31.85
CA VAL A 511 -35.72 -3.28 32.80
C VAL A 511 -34.33 -3.34 32.22
N VAL A 512 -33.70 -2.17 32.10
CA VAL A 512 -32.28 -2.04 31.74
C VAL A 512 -31.49 -1.63 32.98
N ASP A 513 -30.39 -2.34 33.26
CA ASP A 513 -29.46 -2.02 34.36
C ASP A 513 -29.12 -0.51 34.33
N PRO A 514 -29.33 0.23 35.44
CA PRO A 514 -28.97 1.65 35.54
C PRO A 514 -27.55 1.97 35.06
N ASN A 515 -26.58 1.07 35.29
CA ASN A 515 -25.19 1.24 34.88
C ASN A 515 -25.01 1.17 33.34
N MET A 516 -25.91 0.47 32.65
CA MET A 516 -25.87 0.29 31.21
C MET A 516 -26.53 1.45 30.44
N ARG A 517 -27.35 2.27 31.10
CA ARG A 517 -28.10 3.37 30.46
C ARG A 517 -27.21 4.39 29.77
N ARG A 518 -25.99 4.60 30.28
CA ARG A 518 -25.00 5.50 29.68
C ARG A 518 -24.50 5.02 28.31
N PHE A 519 -24.55 3.71 28.05
CA PHE A 519 -24.10 3.12 26.79
C PHE A 519 -25.19 3.09 25.72
N LEU A 520 -26.46 3.29 26.09
CA LEU A 520 -27.59 3.38 25.16
C LEU A 520 -27.86 4.82 24.72
N GLN A 521 -26.76 5.53 24.44
CA GLN A 521 -26.73 6.89 23.91
C GLN A 521 -25.94 6.87 22.62
N ASN A 522 -26.27 7.75 21.69
CA ASN A 522 -25.56 7.90 20.43
C ASN A 522 -25.38 9.38 20.09
N ASP A 523 -24.62 9.65 19.04
CA ASP A 523 -24.35 11.01 18.57
C ASP A 523 -25.54 11.56 17.75
N PHE A 524 -26.75 11.48 18.30
CA PHE A 524 -27.97 11.98 17.68
C PHE A 524 -27.81 13.45 17.26
N GLY A 525 -28.28 13.77 16.05
CA GLY A 525 -28.13 15.09 15.42
C GLY A 525 -26.88 15.25 14.57
N VAL A 526 -25.95 14.29 14.57
CA VAL A 526 -24.85 14.24 13.60
C VAL A 526 -25.40 13.81 12.23
N LEU A 527 -24.90 14.45 11.16
CA LEU A 527 -25.24 14.11 9.78
C LEU A 527 -24.95 12.62 9.52
N ARG A 528 -25.88 11.93 8.84
CA ARG A 528 -25.76 10.54 8.37
C ARG A 528 -25.69 9.46 9.48
N ILE A 529 -26.19 9.77 10.69
CA ILE A 529 -26.43 8.75 11.72
C ILE A 529 -27.30 7.61 11.17
N GLY A 530 -26.95 6.37 11.53
CA GLY A 530 -27.68 5.18 11.11
C GLY A 530 -27.28 4.61 9.74
N PHE A 531 -26.41 5.26 8.98
CA PHE A 531 -25.98 4.81 7.65
C PHE A 531 -24.49 4.45 7.62
N ASP A 532 -24.16 3.30 7.01
CA ASP A 532 -22.78 2.77 6.91
C ASP A 532 -22.04 3.47 5.77
N ASP A 533 -21.60 4.68 6.06
CA ASP A 533 -20.76 5.49 5.17
C ASP A 533 -19.56 6.05 5.93
N MET A 534 -18.57 6.54 5.18
CA MET A 534 -17.31 7.00 5.75
C MET A 534 -17.38 8.41 6.36
N GLU A 535 -18.51 9.10 6.22
CA GLU A 535 -18.68 10.52 6.54
C GLU A 535 -19.08 10.71 8.01
N GLY A 536 -18.45 11.66 8.69
CA GLY A 536 -18.70 11.92 10.11
C GLY A 536 -18.13 10.87 11.07
N LEU A 537 -17.28 9.95 10.59
CA LEU A 537 -16.66 8.89 11.41
C LEU A 537 -15.29 9.28 12.00
N GLU A 538 -14.79 10.50 11.76
CA GLU A 538 -13.43 10.92 12.11
C GLU A 538 -13.13 10.75 13.61
N ARG A 539 -14.12 11.03 14.47
CA ARG A 539 -14.00 10.91 15.93
C ARG A 539 -14.01 9.46 16.42
N HIS A 540 -14.55 8.54 15.62
CA HIS A 540 -14.80 7.15 15.99
C HIS A 540 -13.80 6.15 15.39
N ARG A 541 -12.87 6.62 14.53
CA ARG A 541 -11.85 5.76 13.89
C ARG A 541 -10.78 5.25 14.86
N LYS A 542 -10.62 5.86 16.03
CA LYS A 542 -9.63 5.42 17.02
C LYS A 542 -10.04 4.07 17.62
N PRO A 543 -9.11 3.13 17.81
CA PRO A 543 -9.40 1.89 18.51
C PRO A 543 -9.88 2.21 19.94
N LEU A 544 -10.88 1.47 20.44
CA LEU A 544 -11.40 1.67 21.79
C LEU A 544 -10.36 1.30 22.84
N PHE A 545 -9.68 0.19 22.62
CA PHE A 545 -8.67 -0.32 23.54
C PHE A 545 -7.28 0.08 23.06
N LYS A 546 -6.52 0.77 23.91
CA LYS A 546 -5.07 0.94 23.69
C LYS A 546 -4.46 -0.45 23.62
N LYS A 547 -3.69 -0.74 22.57
CA LYS A 547 -2.88 -1.96 22.53
C LYS A 547 -1.99 -1.95 23.77
N VAL A 548 -2.14 -2.95 24.63
CA VAL A 548 -1.27 -3.11 25.79
C VAL A 548 0.13 -3.36 25.22
N GLN A 549 0.97 -2.33 25.24
CA GLN A 549 2.41 -2.50 25.10
C GLN A 549 2.84 -3.24 26.35
N ARG A 550 2.91 -4.57 26.29
CA ARG A 550 3.69 -5.29 27.28
C ARG A 550 5.14 -4.92 26.99
N GLU A 551 5.75 -4.16 27.89
CA GLU A 551 7.19 -4.00 27.92
C GLU A 551 7.79 -5.41 27.98
N VAL A 552 8.47 -5.80 26.91
CA VAL A 552 9.30 -6.99 26.82
C VAL A 552 10.71 -6.53 26.54
#